data_AF-A0A8C5G614-F1
#
_entry.id   AF-A0A8C5G614-F1
#
_cell.length_a   1.000
_cell.length_b   1.000
_cell.length_c   1.000
_cell.angle_alpha   90.00
_cell.angle_beta   90.00
_cell.angle_gamma   90.00
#
_symmetry.space_group_name_H-M   'P 1'
#
loop_
_entity.id
_entity.type
_entity.pdbx_description
1 polymer ?
#
loop_
_entity_poly.entity_id
_entity_poly.type
_entity_poly.pdbx_seq_one_letter_code
_entity_poly.pdbx_strand_id
1 'polypeptide(L)'
;MAFTFAAFCYMLALLLTAALIFFAIWHIIAFDELKTDYKNPIDQCNTLNPLVLPEYLIHFFFCVMFFCAAEWLTLFLNLPLLAYHVWRYMSRPVMSCPGLYDPTTIMNADILAYCQKEGWCKLAFYLLSFFYYLYGYVFLTLVKRILHCSVKNNYFNNFFKAIGSHCKRVKEPH
;
A
#
# COMPACT_ATOMS: atom_id res chain seq x y z
N MET A 1 -22.45 5.48 14.22
CA MET A 1 -21.81 4.26 13.67
C MET A 1 -20.72 4.72 12.72
N ALA A 2 -19.46 4.72 13.17
CA ALA A 2 -18.39 5.38 12.46
C ALA A 2 -17.75 4.40 11.47
N PHE A 3 -18.04 4.60 10.18
CA PHE A 3 -17.13 4.15 9.12
C PHE A 3 -15.81 4.86 9.38
N THR A 4 -14.87 4.21 10.07
CA THR A 4 -13.61 4.87 10.41
C THR A 4 -12.86 5.07 9.11
N PHE A 5 -12.47 6.30 8.81
CA PHE A 5 -11.68 6.68 7.63
C PHE A 5 -10.56 5.68 7.30
N ALA A 6 -9.86 5.15 8.32
CA ALA A 6 -8.89 4.07 8.17
C ALA A 6 -9.41 2.83 7.42
N ALA A 7 -10.60 2.32 7.76
CA ALA A 7 -11.16 1.13 7.11
C ALA A 7 -11.42 1.37 5.60
N PHE A 8 -11.85 2.57 5.23
CA PHE A 8 -11.97 2.97 3.82
C PHE A 8 -10.61 2.95 3.12
N CYS A 9 -9.59 3.53 3.76
CA CYS A 9 -8.22 3.55 3.23
C CYS A 9 -7.69 2.13 2.97
N TYR A 10 -7.89 1.18 3.91
CA TYR A 10 -7.47 -0.21 3.71
C TYR A 10 -8.25 -0.93 2.60
N MET A 11 -9.56 -0.69 2.47
CA MET A 11 -10.37 -1.28 1.38
C MET A 11 -9.94 -0.74 0.01
N LEU A 12 -9.72 0.56 -0.10
CA LEU A 12 -9.24 1.18 -1.34
C LEU A 12 -7.80 0.74 -1.66
N ALA A 13 -6.93 0.66 -0.66
CA ALA A 13 -5.55 0.21 -0.81
C ALA A 13 -5.48 -1.25 -1.29
N LEU A 14 -6.35 -2.14 -0.80
CA LEU A 14 -6.44 -3.52 -1.30
C LEU A 14 -6.79 -3.57 -2.79
N LEU A 15 -7.80 -2.79 -3.21
CA LEU A 15 -8.22 -2.73 -4.61
C LEU A 15 -7.13 -2.16 -5.53
N LEU A 16 -6.50 -1.05 -5.12
CA LEU A 16 -5.41 -0.43 -5.87
C LEU A 16 -4.16 -1.33 -5.91
N THR A 17 -3.83 -2.03 -4.82
CA THR A 17 -2.69 -2.97 -4.78
C THR A 17 -2.91 -4.15 -5.70
N ALA A 18 -4.15 -4.66 -5.81
CA ALA A 18 -4.47 -5.72 -6.77
C ALA A 18 -4.25 -5.25 -8.23
N ALA A 19 -4.65 -4.01 -8.56
CA ALA A 19 -4.38 -3.42 -9.87
C ALA A 19 -2.87 -3.22 -10.11
N LEU A 20 -2.11 -2.77 -9.11
CA LEU A 20 -0.65 -2.62 -9.19
C LEU A 20 0.06 -3.96 -9.40
N ILE A 21 -0.39 -5.04 -8.76
CA ILE A 21 0.14 -6.39 -8.99
C ILE A 21 -0.05 -6.80 -10.45
N PHE A 22 -1.22 -6.52 -11.05
CA PHE A 22 -1.47 -6.80 -12.46
C PHE A 22 -0.51 -6.02 -13.37
N PHE A 23 -0.32 -4.71 -13.12
CA PHE A 23 0.64 -3.91 -13.88
C PHE A 23 2.09 -4.39 -13.71
N ALA A 24 2.48 -4.80 -12.50
CA ALA A 24 3.81 -5.34 -12.23
C ALA A 24 4.06 -6.66 -12.99
N ILE A 25 3.07 -7.56 -13.04
CA ILE A 25 3.15 -8.79 -13.83
C ILE A 25 3.26 -8.47 -15.32
N TRP A 26 2.47 -7.53 -15.84
CA TRP A 26 2.56 -7.09 -17.23
C TRP A 26 3.96 -6.58 -17.58
N HIS A 27 4.56 -5.76 -16.70
CA HIS A 27 5.95 -5.31 -16.87
C HIS A 27 6.95 -6.47 -16.91
N ILE A 28 6.85 -7.45 -16.01
CA ILE A 28 7.76 -8.59 -15.99
C ILE A 28 7.65 -9.42 -17.28
N ILE A 29 6.42 -9.70 -17.73
CA ILE A 29 6.18 -10.44 -18.98
C ILE A 29 6.76 -9.67 -20.16
N ALA A 30 6.55 -8.35 -20.21
CA ALA A 30 7.06 -7.55 -21.32
C ALA A 30 8.60 -7.53 -21.40
N PHE A 31 9.30 -7.57 -20.25
CA PHE A 31 10.75 -7.76 -20.20
C PHE A 31 11.20 -9.20 -20.53
N ASP A 32 10.38 -10.20 -20.24
CA ASP A 32 10.63 -11.59 -20.61
C ASP A 32 10.47 -11.82 -22.13
N GLU A 33 9.49 -11.17 -22.76
CA GLU A 33 9.33 -11.11 -24.22
C GLU A 33 10.54 -10.43 -24.90
N LEU A 34 11.09 -9.39 -24.27
CA LEU A 34 12.30 -8.72 -24.76
C LEU A 34 13.54 -9.62 -24.66
N LYS A 35 13.63 -10.42 -23.59
CA LYS A 35 14.74 -11.37 -23.40
C LYS A 35 14.72 -12.53 -24.39
N THR A 36 13.53 -12.92 -24.83
CA THR A 36 13.31 -14.01 -25.79
C THR A 36 13.29 -13.52 -27.25
N ASP A 37 13.63 -12.24 -27.49
CA ASP A 37 13.67 -11.58 -28.81
C ASP A 37 12.36 -11.70 -29.61
N TYR A 38 11.21 -11.79 -28.93
CA TYR A 38 9.92 -12.02 -29.58
C TYR A 38 9.29 -10.75 -30.18
N LYS A 39 9.67 -9.56 -29.69
CA LYS A 39 9.18 -8.24 -30.14
C LYS A 39 10.30 -7.21 -30.26
N ASN A 40 10.05 -6.18 -31.06
CA ASN A 40 10.95 -5.03 -31.17
C ASN A 40 11.06 -4.25 -29.83
N PRO A 41 12.27 -3.89 -29.37
CA PRO A 41 12.49 -3.08 -28.17
C PRO A 41 11.76 -1.75 -28.15
N ILE A 42 11.69 -1.11 -29.31
CA ILE A 42 11.19 0.26 -29.45
C ILE A 42 9.68 0.29 -29.17
N ASP A 43 8.93 -0.64 -29.77
CA ASP A 43 7.48 -0.74 -29.61
C ASP A 43 7.10 -1.12 -28.16
N GLN A 44 7.91 -1.98 -27.55
CA GLN A 44 7.74 -2.40 -26.17
C GLN A 44 8.01 -1.23 -25.20
N CYS A 45 9.11 -0.48 -25.37
CA CYS A 45 9.42 0.69 -24.57
C CYS A 45 8.35 1.79 -24.70
N ASN A 46 7.84 2.03 -25.91
CA ASN A 46 6.75 2.98 -26.15
C ASN A 46 5.45 2.60 -25.43
N THR A 47 5.21 1.31 -25.23
CA THR A 47 4.04 0.80 -24.50
C THR A 47 4.26 0.77 -22.98
N LEU A 48 5.43 0.35 -22.50
CA LEU A 48 5.75 0.30 -21.06
C LEU A 48 5.86 1.68 -20.44
N ASN A 49 6.49 2.60 -21.14
CA ASN A 49 6.84 3.89 -20.59
C ASN A 49 5.64 4.70 -20.02
N PRO A 50 4.51 4.83 -20.71
CA PRO A 50 3.32 5.47 -20.14
C PRO A 50 2.67 4.66 -19.01
N LEU A 51 2.98 3.36 -18.86
CA LEU A 51 2.43 2.48 -17.81
C LEU A 51 3.23 2.54 -16.49
N VAL A 52 4.50 2.91 -16.53
CA VAL A 52 5.34 3.09 -15.32
C VAL A 52 4.90 4.29 -14.48
N LEU A 53 4.50 5.38 -15.14
CA LEU A 53 4.04 6.62 -14.49
C LEU A 53 2.80 6.42 -13.60
N PRO A 54 1.70 5.79 -14.06
CA PRO A 54 0.53 5.53 -13.23
C PRO A 54 0.84 4.59 -12.08
N GLU A 55 1.78 3.64 -12.22
CA GLU A 55 2.22 2.79 -11.10
C GLU A 55 2.76 3.64 -9.94
N TYR A 56 3.70 4.54 -10.21
CA TYR A 56 4.29 5.43 -9.19
C TYR A 56 3.27 6.42 -8.64
N LEU A 57 2.38 6.94 -9.47
CA LEU A 57 1.34 7.87 -9.06
C LEU A 57 0.36 7.22 -8.08
N ILE A 58 -0.13 6.02 -8.41
CA ILE A 58 -1.05 5.27 -7.54
C ILE A 58 -0.33 4.91 -6.23
N HIS A 59 0.95 4.50 -6.30
CA HIS A 59 1.74 4.17 -5.11
C HIS A 59 1.91 5.36 -4.17
N PHE A 60 2.28 6.53 -4.73
CA PHE A 60 2.40 7.77 -3.99
C PHE A 60 1.05 8.21 -3.40
N PHE A 61 -0.02 8.13 -4.19
CA PHE A 61 -1.37 8.53 -3.76
C PHE A 61 -1.83 7.75 -2.53
N PHE A 62 -1.68 6.43 -2.50
CA PHE A 62 -2.11 5.66 -1.34
C PHE A 62 -1.18 5.90 -0.13
N CYS A 63 0.11 6.16 -0.33
CA CYS A 63 1.03 6.51 0.76
C CYS A 63 0.63 7.81 1.45
N VAL A 64 0.25 8.84 0.68
CA VAL A 64 -0.29 10.11 1.21
C VAL A 64 -1.60 9.86 1.96
N MET A 65 -2.47 9.01 1.42
CA MET A 65 -3.71 8.64 2.09
C MET A 65 -3.45 7.95 3.45
N PHE A 66 -2.49 7.05 3.55
CA PHE A 66 -2.10 6.42 4.83
C PHE A 66 -1.43 7.39 5.80
N PHE A 67 -0.68 8.38 5.29
CA PHE A 67 -0.15 9.46 6.11
C PHE A 67 -1.28 10.27 6.77
N CYS A 68 -2.32 10.64 6.01
CA CYS A 68 -3.50 11.31 6.54
C CYS A 68 -4.30 10.45 7.53
N ALA A 69 -4.26 9.12 7.39
CA ALA A 69 -4.90 8.19 8.31
C ALA A 69 -4.11 7.97 9.62
N ALA A 70 -2.90 8.55 9.74
CA ALA A 70 -1.97 8.39 10.86
C ALA A 70 -1.57 6.92 11.14
N GLU A 71 -1.54 6.08 10.10
CA GLU A 71 -1.17 4.67 10.17
C GLU A 71 0.34 4.52 9.95
N TRP A 72 1.11 4.93 10.97
CA TRP A 72 2.59 5.03 10.89
C TRP A 72 3.27 3.71 10.54
N LEU A 73 2.80 2.58 11.09
CA LEU A 73 3.43 1.26 10.86
C LEU A 73 3.37 0.87 9.38
N THR A 74 2.21 1.09 8.77
CA THR A 74 1.96 0.80 7.36
C THR A 74 2.75 1.73 6.44
N LEU A 75 2.90 2.99 6.84
CA LEU A 75 3.70 3.97 6.12
C LEU A 75 5.19 3.62 6.17
N PHE A 76 5.72 3.22 7.32
CA PHE A 76 7.12 2.77 7.45
C PHE A 76 7.43 1.55 6.57
N LEU A 77 6.47 0.62 6.43
CA LEU A 77 6.65 -0.54 5.57
C LEU A 77 6.77 -0.12 4.09
N ASN A 78 5.98 0.86 3.63
CA ASN A 78 5.97 1.36 2.25
C ASN A 78 7.06 2.40 1.95
N LEU A 79 7.59 3.07 2.98
CA LEU A 79 8.65 4.08 2.86
C LEU A 79 9.88 3.63 2.07
N PRO A 80 10.45 2.43 2.25
CA PRO A 80 11.60 1.98 1.46
C PRO A 80 11.28 1.89 -0.04
N LEU A 81 10.07 1.42 -0.41
CA LEU A 81 9.66 1.36 -1.81
C LEU A 81 9.39 2.75 -2.39
N LEU A 82 8.76 3.63 -1.60
CA LEU A 82 8.50 5.01 -1.99
C LEU A 82 9.81 5.79 -2.22
N ALA A 83 10.76 5.67 -1.29
CA ALA A 83 12.09 6.26 -1.41
C ALA A 83 12.84 5.72 -2.63
N TYR A 84 12.71 4.42 -2.92
CA TYR A 84 13.25 3.83 -4.14
C TYR A 84 12.64 4.44 -5.40
N HIS A 85 11.32 4.62 -5.48
CA HIS A 85 10.67 5.25 -6.64
C HIS A 85 11.12 6.72 -6.83
N VAL A 86 11.25 7.49 -5.74
CA VAL A 86 11.73 8.88 -5.80
C VAL A 86 13.19 8.94 -6.23
N TRP A 87 14.06 8.13 -5.61
CA TRP A 87 15.47 8.05 -5.97
C TRP A 87 15.66 7.62 -7.42
N ARG A 88 14.87 6.62 -7.86
CA ARG A 88 14.85 6.14 -9.25
C ARG A 88 14.43 7.24 -10.20
N TYR A 89 13.42 8.05 -9.86
CA TYR A 89 12.95 9.15 -10.71
C TYR A 89 13.96 10.31 -10.78
N MET A 90 14.63 10.63 -9.68
CA MET A 90 15.65 11.68 -9.62
C MET A 90 16.97 11.29 -10.29
N SER A 91 17.36 10.02 -10.19
CA SER A 91 18.65 9.52 -10.70
C SER A 91 18.61 9.20 -12.20
N ARG A 92 17.64 9.73 -12.95
CA ARG A 92 17.51 9.43 -14.38
C ARG A 92 18.31 10.43 -15.20
N PRO A 93 19.10 9.95 -16.19
CA PRO A 93 19.73 10.86 -17.13
C PRO A 93 18.65 11.59 -17.93
N VAL A 94 18.87 12.87 -18.17
CA VAL A 94 17.93 13.72 -18.93
C VAL A 94 17.90 13.20 -20.37
N MET A 95 16.81 12.53 -20.75
CA MET A 95 16.59 12.02 -22.10
C MET A 95 15.72 12.98 -22.91
N SER A 96 15.97 13.06 -24.22
CA SER A 96 15.22 13.90 -25.18
C SER A 96 13.77 13.43 -25.36
N CYS A 97 13.50 12.16 -25.07
CA CYS A 97 12.15 11.57 -25.11
C CYS A 97 11.61 11.43 -23.68
N PRO A 98 10.33 11.76 -23.44
CA PRO A 98 9.72 11.54 -22.14
C PRO A 98 9.61 10.04 -21.90
N GLY A 99 10.51 9.44 -21.12
CA GLY A 99 10.32 8.07 -20.68
C GLY A 99 11.32 7.45 -19.71
N LEU A 100 10.92 6.38 -19.00
CA LEU A 100 11.76 5.66 -18.02
C LEU A 100 12.88 4.85 -18.64
N TYR A 101 12.60 4.36 -19.83
CA TYR A 101 13.24 3.23 -20.45
C TYR A 101 13.66 3.64 -21.86
N ASP A 102 14.97 3.65 -22.12
CA ASP A 102 15.52 3.93 -23.45
C ASP A 102 15.79 2.61 -24.19
N PRO A 103 15.27 2.42 -25.43
CA PRO A 103 15.37 1.16 -26.15
C PRO A 103 16.81 0.73 -26.44
N THR A 104 17.78 1.65 -26.53
CA THR A 104 19.17 1.29 -26.80
C THR A 104 19.88 0.74 -25.57
N THR A 105 19.61 1.30 -24.40
CA THR A 105 20.20 0.85 -23.12
C THR A 105 19.60 -0.46 -22.59
N ILE A 106 18.32 -0.73 -22.84
CA ILE A 106 17.62 -1.93 -22.32
C ILE A 106 18.03 -3.21 -23.03
N MET A 107 18.52 -3.11 -24.26
CA MET A 107 19.02 -4.25 -25.03
C MET A 107 20.34 -4.81 -24.46
N ASN A 108 21.02 -4.09 -23.57
CA ASN A 108 22.20 -4.62 -22.89
C ASN A 108 21.79 -5.68 -21.86
N ALA A 109 22.34 -6.89 -21.97
CA ALA A 109 21.99 -8.03 -21.13
C ALA A 109 22.11 -7.76 -19.62
N ASP A 110 23.12 -6.99 -19.20
CA ASP A 110 23.34 -6.64 -17.80
C ASP A 110 22.24 -5.70 -17.26
N ILE A 111 21.82 -4.74 -18.07
CA ILE A 111 20.78 -3.76 -17.73
C ILE A 111 19.42 -4.46 -17.71
N LEU A 112 19.14 -5.31 -18.70
CA LEU A 112 17.92 -6.11 -18.76
C LEU A 112 17.78 -7.02 -17.54
N ALA A 113 18.85 -7.72 -17.15
CA ALA A 113 18.85 -8.57 -15.95
C ALA A 113 18.62 -7.75 -14.67
N TYR A 114 19.18 -6.54 -14.57
CA TYR A 114 18.91 -5.63 -13.46
C TYR A 114 17.44 -5.19 -13.43
N CYS A 115 16.88 -4.74 -14.56
CA CYS A 115 15.48 -4.31 -14.66
C CYS A 115 14.49 -5.44 -14.39
N GLN A 116 14.81 -6.65 -14.82
CA GLN A 116 13.99 -7.83 -14.53
C GLN A 116 14.00 -8.11 -13.02
N LYS A 117 15.17 -8.13 -12.38
CA LYS A 117 15.29 -8.28 -10.91
C LYS A 117 14.53 -7.19 -10.16
N GLU A 118 14.62 -5.93 -10.61
CA GLU A 118 13.87 -4.81 -10.05
C GLU A 118 12.35 -5.08 -10.12
N GLY A 119 11.83 -5.54 -11.26
CA GLY A 119 10.42 -5.92 -11.43
C GLY A 119 9.99 -7.05 -10.49
N TRP A 120 10.79 -8.12 -10.38
CA TRP A 120 10.52 -9.24 -9.46
C TRP A 120 10.54 -8.81 -7.99
N CYS A 121 11.48 -7.94 -7.60
CA CYS A 121 11.52 -7.38 -6.24
C CYS A 121 10.27 -6.53 -5.94
N LYS A 122 9.83 -5.69 -6.88
CA LYS A 122 8.59 -4.90 -6.72
C LYS A 122 7.36 -5.79 -6.59
N LEU A 123 7.25 -6.82 -7.43
CA LEU A 123 6.16 -7.79 -7.36
C LEU A 123 6.10 -8.47 -5.98
N ALA A 124 7.24 -8.96 -5.49
CA ALA A 124 7.32 -9.60 -4.18
C ALA A 124 6.90 -8.63 -3.06
N PHE A 125 7.31 -7.37 -3.14
CA PHE A 125 6.92 -6.34 -2.17
C PHE A 125 5.42 -6.03 -2.21
N TYR A 126 4.81 -5.89 -3.40
CA TYR A 126 3.37 -5.66 -3.53
C TYR A 126 2.56 -6.85 -3.04
N LEU A 127 3.02 -8.08 -3.30
CA LEU A 127 2.38 -9.30 -2.82
C LEU A 127 2.45 -9.41 -1.29
N LEU A 128 3.59 -9.09 -0.68
CA LEU A 128 3.72 -9.06 0.79
C LEU A 128 2.85 -7.96 1.41
N SER A 129 2.83 -6.78 0.79
CA SER A 129 1.98 -5.65 1.21
C SER A 129 0.50 -5.96 1.10
N PHE A 130 0.08 -6.73 0.09
CA PHE A 130 -1.31 -7.19 -0.08
C PHE A 130 -1.80 -8.01 1.11
N PHE A 131 -1.03 -9.02 1.54
CA PHE A 131 -1.36 -9.80 2.74
C PHE A 131 -1.34 -8.94 4.01
N TYR A 132 -0.42 -7.99 4.11
CA TYR A 132 -0.37 -7.05 5.22
C TYR A 132 -1.61 -6.14 5.28
N TYR A 133 -2.08 -5.60 4.15
CA TYR A 133 -3.30 -4.78 4.12
C TYR A 133 -4.56 -5.58 4.50
N LEU A 134 -4.62 -6.86 4.12
CA LEU A 134 -5.68 -7.76 4.53
C LEU A 134 -5.66 -7.95 6.06
N TYR A 135 -4.47 -8.21 6.63
CA TYR A 135 -4.29 -8.31 8.08
C TYR A 135 -4.66 -7.01 8.80
N GLY A 136 -4.22 -5.85 8.30
CA GLY A 136 -4.53 -4.53 8.86
C GLY A 136 -6.02 -4.25 8.91
N TYR A 137 -6.76 -4.57 7.83
CA TYR A 137 -8.22 -4.46 7.80
C TYR A 137 -8.89 -5.33 8.87
N VAL A 138 -8.47 -6.59 9.00
CA VAL A 138 -9.02 -7.53 10.00
C VAL A 138 -8.67 -7.09 11.42
N PHE A 139 -7.42 -6.73 11.69
CA PHE A 139 -6.99 -6.30 13.02
C PHE A 139 -7.71 -5.02 13.46
N LEU A 140 -7.82 -4.01 12.60
CA LEU A 140 -8.52 -2.76 12.93
C LEU A 140 -10.01 -2.98 13.16
N THR A 141 -10.66 -3.81 12.35
CA THR A 141 -12.09 -4.12 12.53
C THR A 141 -12.34 -4.92 13.80
N LEU A 142 -11.51 -5.91 14.12
CA LEU A 142 -11.63 -6.73 15.33
C LEU A 142 -11.27 -5.94 16.60
N VAL A 143 -10.15 -5.22 16.62
CA VAL A 143 -9.72 -4.45 17.80
C VAL A 143 -10.67 -3.32 18.07
N LYS A 144 -11.16 -2.56 17.07
CA LYS A 144 -12.20 -1.55 17.31
C LYS A 144 -13.50 -2.17 17.82
N ARG A 145 -13.88 -3.37 17.37
CA ARG A 145 -15.04 -4.08 17.92
C ARG A 145 -14.82 -4.48 19.37
N ILE A 146 -13.65 -5.01 19.73
CA ILE A 146 -13.29 -5.41 21.09
C ILE A 146 -13.18 -4.20 22.00
N LEU A 147 -12.57 -3.11 21.56
CA LEU A 147 -12.38 -1.89 22.35
C LEU A 147 -13.71 -1.14 22.53
N HIS A 148 -14.57 -1.10 21.51
CA HIS A 148 -15.94 -0.61 21.66
C HIS A 148 -16.77 -1.50 22.60
N CYS A 149 -16.61 -2.83 22.53
CA CYS A 149 -17.25 -3.76 23.47
C CYS A 149 -16.71 -3.57 24.90
N SER A 150 -15.39 -3.42 25.07
CA SER A 150 -14.71 -3.28 26.35
C SER A 150 -14.93 -1.91 26.99
N VAL A 151 -14.96 -0.82 26.22
CA VAL A 151 -15.32 0.52 26.70
C VAL A 151 -16.81 0.57 27.06
N LYS A 152 -17.69 -0.01 26.25
CA LYS A 152 -19.11 -0.11 26.60
C LYS A 152 -19.32 -0.95 27.85
N ASN A 153 -18.57 -2.05 28.01
CA ASN A 153 -18.62 -2.91 29.19
C ASN A 153 -18.05 -2.20 30.44
N ASN A 154 -16.96 -1.43 30.31
CA ASN A 154 -16.39 -0.63 31.39
C ASN A 154 -17.28 0.55 31.79
N TYR A 155 -17.88 1.26 30.82
CA TYR A 155 -18.86 2.32 31.11
C TYR A 155 -20.11 1.74 31.78
N PHE A 156 -20.62 0.60 31.30
CA PHE A 156 -21.78 -0.06 31.88
C PHE A 156 -21.50 -0.58 33.30
N ASN A 157 -20.33 -1.17 33.54
CA ASN A 157 -19.90 -1.58 34.88
C ASN A 157 -19.67 -0.40 35.82
N ASN A 158 -19.07 0.70 35.34
CA ASN A 158 -18.88 1.91 36.14
C ASN A 158 -20.22 2.61 36.45
N PHE A 159 -21.18 2.59 35.52
CA PHE A 159 -22.54 3.08 35.72
C PHE A 159 -23.30 2.26 36.79
N PHE A 160 -23.25 0.93 36.72
CA PHE A 160 -23.84 0.07 37.75
C PHE A 160 -23.19 0.27 39.13
N LYS A 161 -21.86 0.47 39.17
CA LYS A 161 -21.13 0.76 40.41
C LYS A 161 -21.52 2.12 41.01
N ALA A 162 -21.76 3.13 40.17
CA ALA A 162 -22.27 4.43 40.59
C ALA A 162 -23.70 4.34 41.17
N ILE A 163 -24.61 3.61 40.53
CA ILE A 163 -25.99 3.41 41.02
C ILE A 163 -26.01 2.65 42.36
N GLY A 164 -25.22 1.58 42.49
CA GLY A 164 -25.13 0.81 43.75
C GLY A 164 -24.63 1.63 44.94
N SER A 165 -23.75 2.61 44.70
CA SER A 165 -23.24 3.51 45.74
C SER A 165 -24.25 4.57 46.19
N HIS A 166 -25.12 5.04 45.29
CA HIS A 166 -26.17 6.01 45.61
C HIS A 166 -27.31 5.38 46.41
N CYS A 167 -27.65 4.11 46.15
CA CYS A 167 -28.70 3.39 46.86
C CYS A 167 -28.33 3.05 48.32
N LYS A 168 -27.03 2.85 48.63
CA LYS A 168 -26.55 2.69 50.01
C LYS A 168 -26.65 3.98 50.83
N ARG A 169 -26.54 5.16 50.22
CA ARG A 169 -26.53 6.45 50.92
C ARG A 169 -27.92 6.97 51.30
N VAL A 170 -29.00 6.40 50.75
CA VAL A 170 -30.40 6.78 51.04
C VAL A 170 -30.99 5.89 52.16
N LYS A 171 -30.27 4.86 52.61
CA LYS A 171 -30.75 3.87 53.60
C LYS A 171 -30.22 4.11 55.03
N GLU A 172 -29.54 5.21 55.28
CA GLU A 172 -29.22 5.69 56.64
C GLU A 172 -30.21 6.81 57.01
N PRO A 173 -31.34 6.47 57.66
CA PRO A 173 -32.19 7.46 58.30
C PRO A 173 -31.49 7.97 59.56
N HIS A 174 -31.32 9.30 59.64
CA HIS A 174 -31.23 9.98 60.94
C HIS A 174 -32.58 9.90 61.66
#